data_AF-A0A7W2M8Q5-F1
#
_entry.id   AF-A0A7W2M8Q5-F1
#
_cell.length_a   1.000
_cell.length_b   1.000
_cell.length_c   1.000
_cell.angle_alpha   90.00
_cell.angle_beta   90.00
_cell.angle_gamma   90.00
#
_symmetry.space_group_name_H-M   'P 1'
#
loop_
_entity.id
_entity.type
_entity.pdbx_description
1 polymer ?
#
loop_
_entity_poly.entity_id
_entity_poly.type
_entity_poly.pdbx_seq_one_letter_code
_entity_poly.pdbx_strand_id
1 'polypeptide(L)'
;MKIFEDKEIEMIKESFELRKKNSDIDHINKLNIITSKLSYPIKNLTSLQKAIIRGCIREFAIYPNEENLRKSDYEILSSRKEIEKECLQIDIALNILNKTNKRTKSKQRLFKQTFDTIDKISNSKKVYYSITKNGEIYKVGIITNKNKGLNAELGMTTSLSNFEIGILSEKSFMKSAKPSELVNYLKSYSKENKLTENHNRFIKIMENASA
;
A
#
# COMPACT_ATOMS: atom_id res chain seq x y z
N MET A 1 14.71 0.62 22.43
CA MET A 1 15.11 -0.79 22.22
C MET A 1 13.99 -1.50 21.46
N LYS A 2 14.24 -2.25 20.38
CA LYS A 2 13.14 -2.88 19.61
C LYS A 2 12.55 -4.08 20.37
N ILE A 3 11.24 -4.08 20.53
CA ILE A 3 10.42 -5.16 21.10
C ILE A 3 9.32 -5.53 20.11
N PHE A 4 8.77 -6.74 20.25
CA PHE A 4 7.53 -7.09 19.56
C PHE A 4 6.34 -6.49 20.31
N GLU A 5 5.34 -6.06 19.56
CA GLU A 5 4.04 -5.60 20.09
C GLU A 5 3.12 -6.79 20.32
N ASP A 6 2.08 -6.64 21.15
CA ASP A 6 1.21 -7.77 21.55
C ASP A 6 0.60 -8.51 20.35
N LYS A 7 0.09 -7.76 19.36
CA LYS A 7 -0.44 -8.33 18.10
C LYS A 7 0.61 -9.07 17.27
N GLU A 8 1.87 -8.61 17.34
CA GLU A 8 2.97 -9.28 16.67
C GLU A 8 3.34 -10.59 17.39
N ILE A 9 3.34 -10.58 18.73
CA ILE A 9 3.59 -11.77 19.55
C ILE A 9 2.49 -12.81 19.30
N GLU A 10 1.23 -12.39 19.27
CA GLU A 10 0.08 -13.25 18.97
C GLU A 10 0.23 -13.93 17.61
N MET A 11 0.49 -13.15 16.55
CA MET A 11 0.69 -13.69 15.20
C MET A 11 1.89 -14.66 15.11
N ILE A 12 2.99 -14.37 15.81
CA ILE A 12 4.15 -15.30 15.88
C ILE A 12 3.71 -16.61 16.53
N LYS A 13 2.97 -16.56 17.64
CA LYS A 13 2.47 -17.75 18.34
C LYS A 13 1.52 -18.56 17.47
N GLU A 14 0.56 -17.92 16.82
CA GLU A 14 -0.36 -18.58 15.88
C GLU A 14 0.40 -19.30 14.76
N SER A 15 1.39 -18.62 14.17
CA SER A 15 2.25 -19.21 13.13
C SER A 15 3.07 -20.40 13.65
N PHE A 16 3.53 -20.34 14.90
CA PHE A 16 4.21 -21.47 15.54
C PHE A 16 3.27 -22.65 15.79
N GLU A 17 2.05 -22.41 16.25
CA GLU A 17 1.05 -23.49 16.42
C GLU A 17 0.73 -24.17 15.10
N LEU A 18 0.62 -23.42 13.99
CA LEU A 18 0.48 -24.01 12.67
C LEU A 18 1.70 -24.85 12.27
N ARG A 19 2.91 -24.35 12.51
CA ARG A 19 4.17 -25.08 12.21
C ARG A 19 4.29 -26.37 13.01
N LYS A 20 3.90 -26.37 14.29
CA LYS A 20 3.99 -27.52 15.20
C LYS A 20 3.23 -28.75 14.68
N LYS A 21 2.11 -28.56 13.97
CA LYS A 21 1.29 -29.66 13.42
C LYS A 21 2.08 -30.62 12.51
N ASN A 22 3.15 -30.15 11.89
CA ASN A 22 3.99 -30.92 10.96
C ASN A 22 5.47 -30.97 11.40
N SER A 23 5.75 -30.85 12.71
CA SER A 23 7.11 -30.77 13.25
C SER A 23 7.43 -31.93 14.18
N ASP A 24 8.72 -32.31 14.24
CA ASP A 24 9.22 -33.25 15.24
C ASP A 24 9.34 -32.59 16.64
N ILE A 25 9.57 -33.42 17.66
CA ILE A 25 9.67 -33.00 19.07
C ILE A 25 10.80 -31.99 19.29
N ASP A 26 11.95 -32.16 18.62
CA ASP A 26 13.09 -31.26 18.75
C ASP A 26 12.75 -29.85 18.22
N HIS A 27 12.10 -29.79 17.06
CA HIS A 27 11.66 -28.54 16.47
C HIS A 27 10.56 -27.87 17.32
N ILE A 28 9.59 -28.64 17.84
CA ILE A 28 8.57 -28.13 18.77
C ILE A 28 9.22 -27.49 20.01
N ASN A 29 10.22 -28.15 20.59
CA ASN A 29 10.96 -27.61 21.74
C ASN A 29 11.68 -26.29 21.40
N LYS A 30 12.28 -26.19 20.20
CA LYS A 30 12.87 -24.93 19.71
C LYS A 30 11.83 -23.81 19.62
N LEU A 31 10.63 -24.08 19.11
CA LEU A 31 9.56 -23.08 19.02
C LEU A 31 9.07 -22.62 20.40
N ASN A 32 8.92 -23.54 21.35
CA ASN A 32 8.53 -23.21 22.72
C ASN A 32 9.58 -22.33 23.43
N ILE A 33 10.86 -22.64 23.26
CA ILE A 33 11.96 -21.81 23.77
C ILE A 33 11.88 -20.39 23.20
N ILE A 34 11.63 -20.24 21.89
CA ILE A 34 11.50 -18.91 21.27
C ILE A 34 10.29 -18.16 21.83
N THR A 35 9.16 -18.85 22.02
CA THR A 35 7.91 -18.26 22.53
C THR A 35 8.11 -17.58 23.88
N SER A 36 8.83 -18.24 24.80
CA SER A 36 9.16 -17.67 26.12
C SER A 36 9.99 -16.37 26.07
N LYS A 37 10.63 -16.10 24.92
CA LYS A 37 11.51 -14.94 24.71
C LYS A 37 10.86 -13.78 23.96
N LEU A 38 9.62 -13.92 23.48
CA LEU A 38 8.98 -12.91 22.62
C LEU A 38 8.67 -11.59 23.33
N SER A 39 8.42 -11.61 24.63
CA SER A 39 8.19 -10.41 25.46
C SER A 39 9.48 -9.63 25.78
N TYR A 40 10.64 -10.17 25.39
CA TYR A 40 11.94 -9.56 25.64
C TYR A 40 12.44 -8.79 24.41
N PRO A 41 13.46 -7.93 24.59
CA PRO A 41 14.09 -7.23 23.48
C PRO A 41 14.53 -8.17 22.35
N ILE A 42 14.25 -7.79 21.10
CA ILE A 42 14.55 -8.60 19.91
C ILE A 42 16.06 -8.87 19.76
N LYS A 43 16.91 -8.03 20.36
CA LYS A 43 18.36 -8.26 20.43
C LYS A 43 18.74 -9.54 21.18
N ASN A 44 17.89 -10.01 22.11
CA ASN A 44 18.08 -11.22 22.91
C ASN A 44 17.79 -12.52 22.13
N LEU A 45 17.19 -12.42 20.94
CA LEU A 45 16.97 -13.56 20.06
C LEU A 45 18.22 -13.83 19.21
N THR A 46 18.63 -15.10 19.15
CA THR A 46 19.75 -15.53 18.30
C THR A 46 19.41 -15.39 16.82
N SER A 47 20.44 -15.43 15.95
CA SER A 47 20.25 -15.38 14.50
C SER A 47 19.37 -16.52 13.99
N LEU A 48 19.52 -17.72 14.56
CA LEU A 48 18.69 -18.89 14.24
C LEU A 48 17.24 -18.68 14.66
N GLN A 49 17.01 -18.17 15.88
CA GLN A 49 15.65 -17.91 16.37
C GLN A 49 14.92 -16.87 15.51
N LYS A 50 15.62 -15.80 15.10
CA LYS A 50 15.08 -14.82 14.15
C LYS A 50 14.78 -15.45 12.79
N ALA A 51 15.61 -16.39 12.33
CA ALA A 51 15.36 -17.09 11.07
C ALA A 51 14.12 -17.98 11.14
N ILE A 52 13.92 -18.70 12.25
CA ILE A 52 12.72 -19.52 12.48
C ILE A 52 11.46 -18.64 12.49
N ILE A 53 11.46 -17.53 13.24
CA ILE A 53 10.33 -16.58 13.25
C ILE A 53 10.01 -16.11 11.82
N ARG A 54 11.02 -15.65 11.06
CA ARG A 54 10.81 -15.20 9.67
C ARG A 54 10.26 -16.31 8.77
N GLY A 55 10.71 -17.55 8.95
CA GLY A 55 10.24 -18.71 8.19
C GLY A 55 8.75 -18.93 8.42
N CYS A 56 8.33 -19.03 9.68
CA CYS A 56 6.92 -19.24 10.04
C CYS A 56 6.02 -18.08 9.59
N ILE A 57 6.44 -16.83 9.80
CA ILE A 57 5.66 -15.66 9.36
C ILE A 57 5.49 -15.63 7.84
N ARG A 58 6.55 -15.97 7.09
CA ARG A 58 6.42 -16.04 5.63
C ARG A 58 5.45 -17.12 5.19
N GLU A 59 5.61 -18.32 5.74
CA GLU A 59 4.81 -19.48 5.39
C GLU A 59 3.31 -19.28 5.67
N PHE A 60 2.96 -18.71 6.81
CA PHE A 60 1.57 -18.67 7.26
C PHE A 60 0.88 -17.31 7.12
N ALA A 61 1.63 -16.20 6.97
CA ALA A 61 1.03 -14.88 6.83
C ALA A 61 1.34 -14.18 5.50
N ILE A 62 2.44 -14.53 4.82
CA ILE A 62 2.85 -13.87 3.56
C ILE A 62 2.46 -14.71 2.34
N TYR A 63 2.85 -15.98 2.27
CA TYR A 63 2.60 -16.82 1.09
C TYR A 63 1.10 -16.98 0.76
N PRO A 64 0.20 -17.16 1.74
CA PRO A 64 -1.23 -17.20 1.46
C PRO A 64 -1.79 -15.89 0.89
N ASN A 65 -1.07 -14.78 1.07
CA ASN A 65 -1.51 -13.43 0.71
C ASN A 65 -0.67 -12.80 -0.41
N GLU A 66 0.03 -13.62 -1.22
CA GLU A 66 0.87 -13.10 -2.31
C GLU A 66 0.12 -12.26 -3.32
N GLU A 67 -1.16 -12.56 -3.57
CA GLU A 67 -1.98 -11.79 -4.49
C GLU A 67 -2.15 -10.34 -4.01
N ASN A 68 -2.54 -10.16 -2.74
CA ASN A 68 -2.69 -8.84 -2.12
C ASN A 68 -1.38 -8.05 -2.16
N LEU A 69 -0.24 -8.72 -1.95
CA LEU A 69 1.10 -8.10 -2.01
C LEU A 69 1.51 -7.65 -3.41
N ARG A 70 0.87 -8.15 -4.47
CA ARG A 70 1.14 -7.77 -5.87
C ARG A 70 0.20 -6.69 -6.39
N LYS A 71 -0.87 -6.35 -5.65
CA LYS A 71 -1.82 -5.31 -6.07
C LYS A 71 -1.14 -3.93 -6.09
N SER A 72 -1.39 -3.19 -7.16
CA SER A 72 -1.03 -1.78 -7.29
C SER A 72 -1.89 -0.88 -6.41
N ASP A 73 -1.47 0.37 -6.19
CA ASP A 73 -2.22 1.33 -5.37
C ASP A 73 -3.65 1.57 -5.90
N TYR A 74 -3.84 1.56 -7.23
CA TYR A 74 -5.16 1.67 -7.87
C TYR A 74 -6.04 0.44 -7.65
N GLU A 75 -5.47 -0.77 -7.69
CA GLU A 75 -6.20 -2.01 -7.41
C GLU A 75 -6.60 -2.08 -5.94
N ILE A 76 -5.71 -1.65 -5.05
CA ILE A 76 -5.98 -1.51 -3.61
C ILE A 76 -7.11 -0.51 -3.38
N LEU A 77 -7.09 0.66 -4.04
CA LEU A 77 -8.21 1.63 -3.99
C LEU A 77 -9.52 1.00 -4.47
N SER A 78 -9.48 0.21 -5.53
CA SER A 78 -10.68 -0.39 -6.14
C SER A 78 -11.31 -1.51 -5.30
N SER A 79 -10.50 -2.25 -4.53
CA SER A 79 -10.91 -3.43 -3.75
C SER A 79 -10.84 -3.22 -2.24
N ARG A 80 -10.60 -1.97 -1.78
CA ARG A 80 -10.29 -1.67 -0.38
C ARG A 80 -11.24 -2.33 0.62
N LYS A 81 -12.56 -2.22 0.38
CA LYS A 81 -13.59 -2.77 1.29
C LYS A 81 -13.45 -4.28 1.52
N GLU A 82 -12.94 -5.00 0.52
CA GLU A 82 -12.77 -6.45 0.55
C GLU A 82 -11.46 -6.84 1.23
N ILE A 83 -10.37 -6.11 0.95
CA ILE A 83 -9.01 -6.52 1.32
C ILE A 83 -8.42 -5.80 2.54
N GLU A 84 -9.03 -4.71 3.03
CA GLU A 84 -8.42 -3.83 4.04
C GLU A 84 -8.03 -4.59 5.31
N LYS A 85 -8.91 -5.47 5.81
CA LYS A 85 -8.64 -6.27 7.01
C LYS A 85 -7.44 -7.20 6.80
N GLU A 86 -7.36 -7.88 5.66
CA GLU A 86 -6.26 -8.77 5.31
C GLU A 86 -4.96 -8.00 5.16
N CYS A 87 -4.98 -6.87 4.45
CA CYS A 87 -3.83 -5.96 4.31
C CYS A 87 -3.29 -5.49 5.67
N LEU A 88 -4.18 -5.15 6.61
CA LEU A 88 -3.77 -4.75 7.97
C LEU A 88 -3.19 -5.90 8.78
N GLN A 89 -3.63 -7.14 8.56
CA GLN A 89 -2.98 -8.33 9.13
C GLN A 89 -1.60 -8.55 8.50
N ILE A 90 -1.48 -8.43 7.19
CA ILE A 90 -0.18 -8.53 6.49
C ILE A 90 0.80 -7.48 7.01
N ASP A 91 0.34 -6.26 7.33
CA ASP A 91 1.20 -5.22 7.92
C ASP A 91 1.84 -5.65 9.26
N ILE A 92 1.11 -6.41 10.09
CA ILE A 92 1.67 -6.99 11.32
C ILE A 92 2.81 -7.96 10.97
N ALA A 93 2.59 -8.84 9.99
CA ALA A 93 3.60 -9.78 9.50
C ALA A 93 4.84 -9.03 8.95
N LEU A 94 4.65 -8.01 8.11
CA LEU A 94 5.72 -7.20 7.54
C LEU A 94 6.49 -6.44 8.63
N ASN A 95 5.83 -5.98 9.68
CA ASN A 95 6.50 -5.36 10.83
C ASN A 95 7.40 -6.36 11.58
N ILE A 96 6.94 -7.59 11.81
CA ILE A 96 7.76 -8.67 12.38
C ILE A 96 8.99 -8.93 11.50
N LEU A 97 8.81 -9.04 10.18
CA LEU A 97 9.91 -9.26 9.24
C LEU A 97 10.89 -8.08 9.24
N ASN A 98 10.40 -6.84 9.24
CA ASN A 98 11.22 -5.63 9.31
C ASN A 98 11.99 -5.50 10.64
N LYS A 99 11.42 -5.96 11.76
CA LYS A 99 12.07 -5.98 13.08
C LYS A 99 13.14 -7.07 13.18
N THR A 100 12.96 -8.20 12.50
CA THR A 100 13.88 -9.36 12.51
C THR A 100 14.91 -9.36 11.38
N ASN A 101 14.78 -8.49 10.38
CA ASN A 101 15.73 -8.33 9.29
C ASN A 101 17.05 -7.69 9.74
N LYS A 102 18.11 -7.96 8.96
CA LYS A 102 19.38 -7.22 9.09
C LYS A 102 19.13 -5.75 8.78
N ARG A 103 19.84 -4.84 9.46
CA ARG A 103 19.71 -3.38 9.25
C ARG A 103 19.97 -2.94 7.80
N THR A 104 20.75 -3.72 7.05
CA THR A 104 21.12 -3.44 5.66
C THR A 104 20.06 -3.82 4.63
N LYS A 105 19.01 -4.57 5.03
CA LYS A 105 17.91 -4.91 4.13
C LYS A 105 16.92 -3.76 4.05
N SER A 106 16.43 -3.48 2.84
CA SER A 106 15.30 -2.57 2.65
C SER A 106 14.10 -3.04 3.48
N LYS A 107 13.39 -2.08 4.07
CA LYS A 107 12.14 -2.38 4.75
C LYS A 107 11.06 -2.63 3.71
N GLN A 108 10.20 -3.59 4.00
CA GLN A 108 8.99 -3.79 3.22
C GLN A 108 8.01 -2.64 3.47
N ARG A 109 7.38 -2.14 2.39
CA ARG A 109 6.30 -1.13 2.43
C ARG A 109 5.08 -1.72 3.15
N LEU A 110 4.40 -0.90 3.93
CA LEU A 110 3.17 -1.27 4.64
C LEU A 110 1.94 -0.77 3.86
N PHE A 111 0.87 -1.55 3.84
CA PHE A 111 -0.42 -1.19 3.27
C PHE A 111 -1.03 0.03 3.95
N LYS A 112 -0.83 0.20 5.26
CA LYS A 112 -1.26 1.42 5.97
C LYS A 112 -0.78 2.70 5.29
N GLN A 113 0.48 2.72 4.82
CA GLN A 113 1.02 3.87 4.10
C GLN A 113 0.36 4.07 2.73
N THR A 114 -0.01 2.97 2.07
CA THR A 114 -0.78 2.98 0.83
C THR A 114 -2.18 3.54 1.07
N PHE A 115 -2.90 3.08 2.09
CA PHE A 115 -4.21 3.60 2.45
C PHE A 115 -4.17 5.09 2.80
N ASP A 116 -3.20 5.52 3.62
CA ASP A 116 -3.00 6.94 3.92
C ASP A 116 -2.77 7.79 2.66
N THR A 117 -2.11 7.23 1.65
CA THR A 117 -1.83 7.89 0.36
C THR A 117 -3.10 7.98 -0.47
N ILE A 118 -3.82 6.87 -0.60
CA ILE A 118 -5.13 6.79 -1.26
C ILE A 118 -6.09 7.80 -0.64
N ASP A 119 -6.20 7.84 0.69
CA ASP A 119 -7.11 8.75 1.39
C ASP A 119 -6.80 10.21 1.11
N LYS A 120 -5.52 10.60 1.04
CA LYS A 120 -5.13 11.98 0.68
C LYS A 120 -5.44 12.32 -0.76
N ILE A 121 -5.30 11.37 -1.68
CA ILE A 121 -5.58 11.55 -3.11
C ILE A 121 -7.08 11.70 -3.31
N SER A 122 -7.87 10.77 -2.77
CA SER A 122 -9.32 10.78 -2.87
C SER A 122 -9.88 12.05 -2.21
N ASN A 123 -9.47 12.40 -0.99
CA ASN A 123 -9.96 13.60 -0.30
C ASN A 123 -9.30 14.91 -0.74
N SER A 124 -8.65 14.94 -1.90
CA SER A 124 -8.05 16.16 -2.43
C SER A 124 -9.12 17.23 -2.70
N LYS A 125 -8.82 18.49 -2.36
CA LYS A 125 -9.74 19.61 -2.60
C LYS A 125 -9.44 20.39 -3.88
N LYS A 126 -8.29 20.14 -4.49
CA LYS A 126 -7.81 20.91 -5.65
C LYS A 126 -6.94 20.02 -6.53
N VAL A 127 -7.19 20.09 -7.82
CA VAL A 127 -6.39 19.44 -8.85
C VAL A 127 -5.84 20.49 -9.82
N TYR A 128 -4.64 20.23 -10.31
CA TYR A 128 -4.05 20.94 -11.43
C TYR A 128 -4.20 20.11 -12.70
N TYR A 129 -4.34 20.75 -13.85
CA TYR A 129 -4.45 20.05 -15.11
C TYR A 129 -4.01 20.89 -16.30
N SER A 130 -3.63 20.21 -17.38
CA SER A 130 -3.26 20.83 -18.66
C SER A 130 -4.10 20.23 -19.77
N ILE A 131 -4.51 21.10 -20.71
CA ILE A 131 -5.39 20.74 -21.82
C ILE A 131 -4.69 20.97 -23.16
N THR A 132 -4.96 20.11 -24.13
CA THR A 132 -4.54 20.32 -25.52
C THR A 132 -5.42 21.37 -26.18
N LYS A 133 -5.04 21.81 -27.39
CA LYS A 133 -5.86 22.72 -28.21
C LYS A 133 -7.26 22.16 -28.52
N ASN A 134 -7.39 20.83 -28.52
CA ASN A 134 -8.62 20.12 -28.86
C ASN A 134 -9.47 19.82 -27.60
N GLY A 135 -9.07 20.32 -26.43
CA GLY A 135 -9.81 20.12 -25.17
C GLY A 135 -9.46 18.83 -24.42
N GLU A 136 -8.54 18.00 -24.91
CA GLU A 136 -8.13 16.80 -24.18
C GLU A 136 -7.29 17.16 -22.94
N ILE A 137 -7.58 16.56 -21.78
CA ILE A 137 -6.74 16.71 -20.59
C ILE A 137 -5.60 15.72 -20.67
N TYR A 138 -4.40 16.15 -21.05
CA TYR A 138 -3.29 15.21 -21.18
C TYR A 138 -2.52 14.97 -19.88
N LYS A 139 -2.67 15.84 -18.87
CA LYS A 139 -1.90 15.80 -17.62
C LYS A 139 -2.69 16.34 -16.44
N VAL A 140 -2.58 15.69 -15.28
CA VAL A 140 -3.20 16.10 -14.01
C VAL A 140 -2.25 16.01 -12.82
N GLY A 141 -2.44 16.90 -11.85
CA GLY A 141 -1.76 16.92 -10.57
C GLY A 141 -2.77 16.92 -9.43
N ILE A 142 -2.86 15.85 -8.64
CA ILE A 142 -3.77 15.75 -7.50
C ILE A 142 -3.02 16.19 -6.24
N ILE A 143 -3.47 17.27 -5.62
CA ILE A 143 -2.79 17.86 -4.46
C ILE A 143 -3.09 17.02 -3.21
N THR A 144 -2.06 16.50 -2.56
CA THR A 144 -2.18 15.80 -1.27
C THR A 144 -1.71 16.65 -0.10
N ASN A 145 -0.87 17.65 -0.34
CA ASN A 145 -0.35 18.64 0.62
C ASN A 145 0.12 19.92 -0.11
N LYS A 146 0.47 20.99 0.62
CA LYS A 146 0.81 22.33 0.07
C LYS A 146 1.64 22.32 -1.24
N ASN A 147 2.68 21.49 -1.32
CA ASN A 147 3.56 21.38 -2.50
C ASN A 147 3.82 19.93 -2.92
N LYS A 148 2.95 19.00 -2.53
CA LYS A 148 3.09 17.58 -2.84
C LYS A 148 1.80 17.03 -3.42
N GLY A 149 1.95 16.05 -4.30
CA GLY A 149 0.81 15.43 -4.94
C GLY A 149 1.20 14.30 -5.87
N LEU A 150 0.17 13.67 -6.41
CA LEU A 150 0.29 12.69 -7.48
C LEU A 150 0.26 13.43 -8.81
N ASN A 151 1.33 13.31 -9.60
CA ASN A 151 1.35 13.79 -10.99
C ASN A 151 1.07 12.59 -11.91
N ALA A 152 0.15 12.75 -12.84
CA ALA A 152 -0.25 11.69 -13.77
C ALA A 152 -0.42 12.25 -15.18
N GLU A 153 0.19 11.56 -16.15
CA GLU A 153 -0.04 11.81 -17.57
C GLU A 153 -1.24 10.96 -18.02
N LEU A 154 -2.32 11.61 -18.45
CA LEU A 154 -3.55 10.93 -18.85
C LEU A 154 -3.57 10.58 -20.35
N GLY A 155 -2.80 11.30 -21.17
CA GLY A 155 -2.68 11.04 -22.61
C GLY A 155 -1.69 9.93 -22.99
N MET A 156 -0.94 9.40 -22.02
CA MET A 156 0.08 8.36 -22.25
C MET A 156 -0.45 6.95 -21.99
N THR A 157 0.25 5.95 -22.52
CA THR A 157 -0.05 4.51 -22.35
C THR A 157 0.42 3.95 -21.00
N THR A 158 1.24 4.70 -20.25
CA THR A 158 1.72 4.28 -18.93
C THR A 158 0.57 4.30 -17.92
N SER A 159 0.25 3.13 -17.39
CA SER A 159 -0.91 2.93 -16.54
C SER A 159 -0.81 3.69 -15.19
N LEU A 160 -1.82 4.50 -14.87
CA LEU A 160 -2.01 5.11 -13.55
C LEU A 160 -2.35 4.02 -12.53
N SER A 161 -1.32 3.41 -11.97
CA SER A 161 -1.40 2.18 -11.16
C SER A 161 -0.82 2.38 -9.77
N ASN A 162 0.44 2.80 -9.68
CA ASN A 162 1.12 3.11 -8.41
C ASN A 162 1.12 4.62 -8.15
N PHE A 163 0.81 5.02 -6.92
CA PHE A 163 0.62 6.41 -6.55
C PHE A 163 1.89 6.98 -5.92
N GLU A 164 2.77 7.51 -6.78
CA GLU A 164 3.99 8.15 -6.34
C GLU A 164 3.74 9.62 -5.99
N ILE A 165 3.86 9.95 -4.70
CA ILE A 165 3.71 11.32 -4.21
C ILE A 165 5.04 12.05 -4.35
N GLY A 166 5.08 13.01 -5.28
CA GLY A 166 6.23 13.86 -5.55
C GLY A 166 5.99 15.31 -5.18
N ILE A 167 6.96 16.16 -5.55
CA ILE A 167 6.80 17.62 -5.53
C ILE A 167 5.84 17.99 -6.66
N LEU A 168 4.86 18.84 -6.36
CA LEU A 168 3.87 19.31 -7.31
C LEU A 168 3.89 20.84 -7.38
N SER A 169 4.20 21.39 -8.55
CA SER A 169 4.26 22.83 -8.81
C SER A 169 3.07 23.25 -9.67
N GLU A 170 2.27 24.21 -9.19
CA GLU A 170 1.14 24.78 -9.95
C GLU A 170 1.58 25.36 -11.30
N LYS A 171 2.77 25.95 -11.37
CA LYS A 171 3.34 26.53 -12.60
C LYS A 171 3.59 25.51 -13.71
N SER A 172 3.62 24.22 -13.38
CA SER A 172 3.78 23.13 -14.35
C SER A 172 2.46 22.71 -15.01
N PHE A 173 1.37 23.43 -14.72
CA PHE A 173 0.02 23.14 -15.23
C PHE A 173 -0.63 24.42 -15.75
N MET A 174 -1.63 24.26 -16.62
CA MET A 174 -2.33 25.39 -17.24
C MET A 174 -3.50 25.91 -16.40
N LYS A 175 -4.19 25.00 -15.69
CA LYS A 175 -5.44 25.28 -14.99
C LYS A 175 -5.47 24.58 -13.64
N SER A 176 -6.37 25.05 -12.79
CA SER A 176 -6.72 24.40 -11.52
C SER A 176 -8.24 24.37 -11.35
N ALA A 177 -8.75 23.33 -10.70
CA ALA A 177 -10.18 23.14 -10.47
C ALA A 177 -10.42 22.30 -9.21
N LYS A 178 -11.68 22.17 -8.81
CA LYS A 178 -12.10 21.11 -7.88
C LYS A 178 -12.08 19.75 -8.62
N PRO A 179 -11.82 18.64 -7.91
CA PRO A 179 -11.91 17.31 -8.51
C PRO A 179 -13.21 17.03 -9.27
N SER A 180 -14.36 17.39 -8.69
CA SER A 180 -15.68 17.15 -9.28
C SER A 180 -15.90 17.91 -10.58
N GLU A 181 -15.38 19.14 -10.69
CA GLU A 181 -15.42 19.95 -11.92
C GLU A 181 -14.62 19.27 -13.03
N LEU A 182 -13.43 18.74 -12.70
CA LEU A 182 -12.59 18.04 -13.68
C LEU A 182 -13.20 16.71 -14.13
N VAL A 183 -13.83 15.96 -13.20
CA VAL A 183 -14.60 14.75 -13.53
C VAL A 183 -15.75 15.08 -14.48
N ASN A 184 -16.52 16.13 -14.20
CA ASN A 184 -17.63 16.55 -15.07
C ASN A 184 -17.15 17.00 -16.46
N TYR A 185 -16.00 17.66 -16.52
CA TYR A 185 -15.34 18.02 -17.78
C TYR A 185 -15.01 16.76 -18.59
N LEU A 186 -14.35 15.77 -17.98
CA LEU A 186 -13.99 14.52 -18.65
C LEU A 186 -15.21 13.73 -19.13
N LYS A 187 -16.27 13.66 -18.33
CA LYS A 187 -17.55 13.04 -18.72
C LYS A 187 -18.25 13.76 -19.87
N SER A 188 -18.09 15.07 -19.96
CA SER A 188 -18.63 15.84 -21.09
C SER A 188 -17.79 15.60 -22.35
N TYR A 189 -16.46 15.64 -22.22
CA TYR A 189 -15.53 15.35 -23.30
C TYR A 189 -15.72 13.93 -23.87
N SER A 190 -16.05 12.96 -23.02
CA SER A 190 -16.27 11.57 -23.43
C SER A 190 -17.51 11.32 -24.27
N LYS A 191 -18.42 12.30 -24.40
CA LYS A 191 -19.61 12.19 -25.26
C LYS A 191 -19.25 12.22 -26.74
N GLU A 192 -18.17 12.92 -27.08
CA GLU A 192 -17.72 13.14 -28.46
C GLU A 192 -16.34 12.53 -28.74
N ASN A 193 -15.60 12.14 -27.68
CA ASN A 193 -14.23 11.66 -27.79
C ASN A 193 -14.01 10.39 -26.96
N LYS A 194 -13.08 9.53 -27.39
CA LYS A 194 -12.70 8.34 -26.62
C LYS A 194 -11.71 8.72 -25.51
N LEU A 195 -12.06 8.38 -24.27
CA LEU A 195 -11.15 8.50 -23.13
C LEU A 195 -10.10 7.38 -23.12
N THR A 196 -8.87 7.71 -22.72
CA THR A 196 -7.85 6.72 -22.40
C THR A 196 -8.18 5.97 -21.10
N GLU A 197 -7.50 4.86 -20.84
CA GLU A 197 -7.64 4.15 -19.57
C GLU A 197 -7.31 5.05 -18.37
N ASN A 198 -6.26 5.88 -18.47
CA ASN A 198 -5.86 6.76 -17.37
C ASN A 198 -6.90 7.83 -17.05
N HIS A 199 -7.61 8.35 -18.06
CA HIS A 199 -8.76 9.22 -17.83
C HIS A 199 -9.83 8.52 -17.00
N ASN A 200 -10.18 7.28 -17.37
CA ASN A 200 -11.19 6.49 -16.65
C ASN A 200 -10.74 6.16 -15.22
N ARG A 201 -9.46 5.82 -15.03
CA ARG A 201 -8.87 5.58 -13.71
C ARG A 201 -8.89 6.85 -12.84
N PHE A 202 -8.53 8.00 -13.41
CA PHE A 202 -8.63 9.28 -12.71
C PHE A 202 -10.06 9.56 -12.25
N ILE A 203 -11.06 9.40 -13.13
CA ILE A 203 -12.48 9.55 -12.78
C ILE A 203 -12.82 8.66 -11.59
N LYS A 204 -12.48 7.36 -11.64
CA LYS A 204 -12.77 6.42 -10.57
C LYS A 204 -12.10 6.80 -9.25
N ILE A 205 -10.85 7.26 -9.27
CA ILE A 205 -10.13 7.70 -8.07
C ILE A 205 -10.85 8.89 -7.41
N MET A 206 -11.29 9.87 -8.21
CA MET A 206 -11.98 11.07 -7.72
C MET A 206 -13.42 10.77 -7.28
N GLU A 207 -14.10 9.80 -7.88
CA GLU A 207 -15.46 9.40 -7.49
C GLU A 207 -15.47 8.56 -6.21
N ASN A 208 -14.47 7.69 -6.00
CA ASN A 208 -14.29 6.96 -4.75
C ASN A 208 -14.08 7.87 -3.53
N ALA A 209 -13.79 9.17 -3.73
CA ALA A 209 -13.71 10.16 -2.66
C ALA A 209 -15.07 10.62 -2.11
N SER A 210 -16.14 10.33 -2.84
CA SER A 210 -17.50 10.85 -2.56
C SER A 210 -18.44 9.80 -1.96
N ALA A 211 -17.94 8.59 -1.68
CA ALA A 211 -18.68 7.44 -1.16
C ALA A 211 -18.13 6.99 0.21
#